data_AF-A0A022XGW9-F1
#
_entry.id   AF-A0A022XGW9-F1
#
_cell.length_a   1.000
_cell.length_b   1.000
_cell.length_c   1.000
_cell.angle_alpha   90.00
_cell.angle_beta   90.00
_cell.angle_gamma   90.00
#
_symmetry.space_group_name_H-M   'P 1'
#
loop_
_entity.id
_entity.type
_entity.pdbx_description
1 polymer ?
#
loop_
_entity_poly.entity_id
_entity_poly.type
_entity_poly.pdbx_seq_one_letter_code
_entity_poly.pdbx_strand_id
1 'polypeptide(L)'
;MLESAIPLHLTQERTQPAKTPDNYEPPTIAYTSRFTENVKDIVMAIIGAQYASAAENDGVSISKILEFVKISTDTGVRPSFSELASVTDANGSYNIAILAYWPSQETYESWNTVSNFRSWWESLDAENQQHGWFLEVFSPTTDRFETVASDEKVLEGAACMREKASGPILEHVYWGSMRDRMPICQTDAVPGDTTNSAAQQSGCTLRRRVRVPGRQNLVVIRSGQDWSNTRPEEHKLYLDTMQPPLIEGMTFLRDQGREIGCHSCRLMDIVDNDTYEVAKDRTFGLAYWDSLGSLEKWSREHPTHLNIFGTFLKYAKRLDNNVSLRLFHEVLVLKPEQQFFEYVGCHEKTGMLASLAS
;
A
#
# COMPACT_ATOMS: atom_id res chain seq x y z
N MET A 1 -21.31 7.39 -19.68
CA MET A 1 -20.38 6.77 -20.65
C MET A 1 -19.23 6.22 -19.83
N LEU A 2 -18.82 4.97 -20.06
CA LEU A 2 -17.66 4.40 -19.37
C LEU A 2 -16.38 4.98 -20.00
N GLU A 3 -15.38 5.24 -19.16
CA GLU A 3 -14.05 5.68 -19.57
C GLU A 3 -13.02 4.56 -19.37
N SER A 4 -11.88 4.62 -20.05
CA SER A 4 -10.74 3.76 -19.69
C SER A 4 -10.06 4.29 -18.42
N ALA A 5 -9.60 3.40 -17.56
CA ALA A 5 -8.81 3.75 -16.39
C ALA A 5 -7.46 4.38 -16.77
N ILE A 6 -6.88 4.04 -17.93
CA ILE A 6 -5.63 4.66 -18.39
C ILE A 6 -5.94 6.06 -18.93
N PRO A 7 -5.29 7.13 -18.42
CA PRO A 7 -5.52 8.48 -18.92
C PRO A 7 -4.94 8.64 -20.33
N LEU A 8 -5.56 9.49 -21.15
CA LEU A 8 -5.25 9.64 -22.58
C LEU A 8 -3.76 9.88 -22.87
N HIS A 9 -3.06 10.66 -22.04
CA HIS A 9 -1.65 10.97 -22.22
C HIS A 9 -0.69 9.80 -21.88
N LEU A 10 -1.20 8.73 -21.26
CA LEU A 10 -0.47 7.47 -20.99
C LEU A 10 -0.94 6.31 -21.88
N THR A 11 -1.94 6.53 -22.74
CA THR A 11 -2.42 5.52 -23.68
C THR A 11 -1.35 5.23 -24.73
N GLN A 12 -1.11 3.95 -25.00
CA GLN A 12 -0.15 3.48 -25.99
C GLN A 12 -0.81 2.43 -26.89
N GLU A 13 -0.22 2.19 -28.07
CA GLU A 13 -0.59 1.04 -28.89
C GLU A 13 -0.23 -0.25 -28.13
N ARG A 14 -1.24 -1.10 -27.91
CA ARG A 14 -1.07 -2.32 -27.12
C ARG A 14 -0.25 -3.35 -27.89
N THR A 15 0.82 -3.84 -27.26
CA THR A 15 1.52 -5.08 -27.66
C THR A 15 1.21 -6.23 -26.69
N GLN A 16 0.63 -5.91 -25.52
CA GLN A 16 0.05 -6.86 -24.58
C GLN A 16 -1.49 -6.80 -24.66
N PRO A 17 -2.17 -7.94 -24.85
CA PRO A 17 -3.63 -7.96 -24.96
C PRO A 17 -4.27 -7.56 -23.63
N ALA A 18 -5.34 -6.75 -23.70
CA ALA A 18 -6.19 -6.51 -22.54
C ALA A 18 -6.91 -7.79 -22.14
N LYS A 19 -7.20 -7.94 -20.85
CA LYS A 19 -7.99 -9.06 -20.31
C LYS A 19 -9.48 -8.74 -20.22
N THR A 20 -9.88 -7.50 -20.54
CA THR A 20 -11.28 -7.07 -20.63
C THR A 20 -12.07 -8.01 -21.56
N PRO A 21 -13.16 -8.62 -21.08
CA PRO A 21 -14.02 -9.45 -21.93
C PRO A 21 -14.68 -8.65 -23.06
N ASP A 22 -15.05 -9.33 -24.14
CA ASP A 22 -15.82 -8.72 -25.22
C ASP A 22 -17.18 -8.22 -24.72
N ASN A 23 -17.55 -6.99 -25.10
CA ASN A 23 -18.80 -6.33 -24.67
C ASN A 23 -18.99 -6.30 -23.15
N TYR A 24 -17.89 -6.18 -22.39
CA TYR A 24 -17.94 -6.16 -20.94
C TYR A 24 -18.69 -4.94 -20.41
N GLU A 25 -19.69 -5.20 -19.56
CA GLU A 25 -20.35 -4.20 -18.75
C GLU A 25 -20.04 -4.48 -17.27
N PRO A 26 -19.36 -3.56 -16.58
CA PRO A 26 -19.02 -3.78 -15.19
C PRO A 26 -20.27 -3.84 -14.30
N PRO A 27 -20.35 -4.76 -13.31
CA PRO A 27 -21.56 -4.97 -12.51
C PRO A 27 -21.82 -3.89 -11.44
N THR A 28 -20.80 -3.07 -11.16
CA THR A 28 -20.84 -1.95 -10.22
C THR A 28 -20.14 -0.76 -10.86
N ILE A 29 -20.12 0.38 -10.18
CA ILE A 29 -19.34 1.54 -10.61
C ILE A 29 -18.05 1.57 -9.78
N ALA A 30 -16.94 1.92 -10.43
CA ALA A 30 -15.71 2.32 -9.74
C ALA A 30 -15.03 3.47 -10.49
N TYR A 31 -14.08 4.09 -9.81
CA TYR A 31 -13.38 5.29 -10.25
C TYR A 31 -11.87 5.09 -10.11
N THR A 32 -11.09 5.86 -10.86
CA THR A 32 -9.64 5.96 -10.69
C THR A 32 -9.23 7.41 -10.46
N SER A 33 -8.05 7.63 -9.90
CA SER A 33 -7.49 8.97 -9.70
C SER A 33 -6.86 9.51 -10.98
N ARG A 34 -7.19 10.75 -11.35
CA ARG A 34 -6.55 11.47 -12.45
C ARG A 34 -5.53 12.45 -11.88
N PHE A 35 -4.26 12.25 -12.20
CA PHE A 35 -3.19 13.18 -11.91
C PHE A 35 -2.97 14.12 -13.10
N THR A 36 -2.39 15.30 -12.86
CA THR A 36 -2.06 16.22 -13.94
C THR A 36 -0.96 15.60 -14.82
N GLU A 37 -0.92 15.97 -16.11
CA GLU A 37 0.05 15.41 -17.06
C GLU A 37 1.52 15.72 -16.69
N ASN A 38 1.73 16.71 -15.81
CA ASN A 38 3.04 17.09 -15.30
C ASN A 38 3.56 16.14 -14.21
N VAL A 39 2.68 15.38 -13.55
CA VAL A 39 3.10 14.36 -12.58
C VAL A 39 3.68 13.17 -13.34
N LYS A 40 5.00 12.99 -13.22
CA LYS A 40 5.74 11.89 -13.87
C LYS A 40 5.99 10.71 -12.95
N ASP A 41 6.05 10.98 -11.66
CA ASP A 41 6.29 10.03 -10.59
C ASP A 41 5.62 10.54 -9.32
N ILE A 42 5.38 9.62 -8.39
CA ILE A 42 4.88 9.93 -7.05
C ILE A 42 5.81 9.26 -6.05
N VAL A 43 5.85 9.75 -4.81
CA VAL A 43 6.55 9.06 -3.72
C VAL A 43 5.56 8.65 -2.66
N MET A 44 5.64 7.39 -2.23
CA MET A 44 5.03 6.89 -0.99
C MET A 44 6.17 6.49 -0.06
N ALA A 45 6.27 7.15 1.10
CA ALA A 45 7.22 6.77 2.15
C ALA A 45 6.48 6.26 3.38
N ILE A 46 6.94 5.14 3.91
CA ILE A 46 6.48 4.55 5.15
C ILE A 46 7.62 4.66 6.15
N ILE A 47 7.41 5.49 7.16
CA ILE A 47 8.41 5.81 8.17
C ILE A 47 7.85 5.38 9.52
N GLY A 48 8.46 4.40 10.16
CA GLY A 48 7.88 3.81 11.35
C GLY A 48 8.85 3.34 12.40
N ALA A 49 8.27 2.99 13.54
CA ALA A 49 8.93 2.44 14.71
C ALA A 49 8.33 1.07 15.05
N GLN A 50 9.18 0.17 15.54
CA GLN A 50 8.84 -1.19 15.96
C GLN A 50 9.23 -1.41 17.41
N TYR A 51 8.24 -1.70 18.24
CA TYR A 51 8.39 -1.97 19.67
C TYR A 51 8.20 -3.45 19.97
N ALA A 52 8.68 -3.93 21.12
CA ALA A 52 8.46 -5.33 21.50
C ALA A 52 6.98 -5.61 21.80
N SER A 53 6.22 -4.58 22.22
CA SER A 53 4.77 -4.65 22.39
C SER A 53 4.12 -3.26 22.33
N ALA A 54 2.78 -3.20 22.21
CA ALA A 54 2.05 -1.94 22.19
C ALA A 54 2.20 -1.11 23.47
N ALA A 55 2.45 -1.77 24.61
CA ALA A 55 2.63 -1.10 25.90
C ALA A 55 3.94 -0.30 26.01
N GLU A 56 4.91 -0.57 25.15
CA GLU A 56 6.19 0.14 25.10
C GLU A 56 6.16 1.37 24.18
N ASN A 57 5.08 1.56 23.42
CA ASN A 57 4.91 2.74 22.59
C ASN A 57 4.48 3.92 23.48
N ASP A 58 5.42 4.82 23.75
CA ASP A 58 5.20 6.07 24.49
C ASP A 58 4.81 7.27 23.58
N GLY A 59 4.68 7.04 22.26
CA GLY A 59 4.35 8.05 21.27
C GLY A 59 5.48 9.02 20.93
N VAL A 60 6.65 8.94 21.57
CA VAL A 60 7.77 9.87 21.36
C VAL A 60 8.34 9.70 19.95
N SER A 61 8.53 8.45 19.50
CA SER A 61 9.10 8.16 18.19
C SER A 61 8.22 8.65 17.05
N ILE A 62 6.91 8.43 17.14
CA ILE A 62 5.95 8.91 16.14
C ILE A 62 5.85 10.42 16.16
N SER A 63 5.81 11.04 17.35
CA SER A 63 5.87 12.50 17.47
C SER A 63 7.11 13.06 16.77
N LYS A 64 8.25 12.38 16.88
CA LYS A 64 9.49 12.78 16.21
C LYS A 64 9.43 12.67 14.68
N ILE A 65 8.79 11.65 14.14
CA ILE A 65 8.60 11.54 12.68
C ILE A 65 7.59 12.61 12.21
N LEU A 66 6.48 12.79 12.95
CA LEU A 66 5.47 13.80 12.66
C LEU A 66 6.05 15.21 12.66
N GLU A 67 7.01 15.49 13.55
CA GLU A 67 7.81 16.71 13.51
C GLU A 67 8.41 16.90 12.11
N PHE A 68 9.17 15.96 11.54
CA PHE A 68 9.74 16.15 10.20
C PHE A 68 8.68 16.34 9.10
N VAL A 69 7.55 15.65 9.20
CA VAL A 69 6.43 15.77 8.26
C VAL A 69 5.73 17.13 8.36
N LYS A 70 5.63 17.70 9.58
CA LYS A 70 4.93 18.96 9.86
C LYS A 70 5.85 20.20 9.91
N ILE A 71 7.16 20.05 10.17
CA ILE A 71 8.09 21.14 10.53
C ILE A 71 8.41 22.08 9.38
N SER A 72 8.46 21.60 8.14
CA SER A 72 8.95 22.44 7.03
C SER A 72 8.11 23.72 6.92
N THR A 73 8.67 24.88 7.25
CA THR A 73 7.99 26.18 7.10
C THR A 73 7.65 26.46 5.64
N ASP A 74 8.40 25.85 4.72
CA ASP A 74 8.04 25.74 3.32
C ASP A 74 7.01 24.61 3.14
N THR A 75 5.75 25.01 2.97
CA THR A 75 4.65 24.08 2.68
C THR A 75 4.81 23.39 1.34
N GLY A 76 5.61 23.93 0.42
CA GLY A 76 5.83 23.38 -0.92
C GLY A 76 6.61 22.06 -0.94
N VAL A 77 7.33 21.73 0.13
CA VAL A 77 8.09 20.46 0.23
C VAL A 77 7.43 19.44 1.15
N ARG A 78 6.34 19.77 1.85
CA ARG A 78 5.64 18.81 2.71
C ARG A 78 5.01 17.69 1.88
N PRO A 79 4.80 16.50 2.46
CA PRO A 79 3.94 15.53 1.80
C PRO A 79 2.56 16.15 1.60
N SER A 80 1.99 15.93 0.41
CA SER A 80 0.63 16.38 0.09
C SER A 80 -0.42 15.67 0.94
N PHE A 81 -0.10 14.48 1.43
CA PHE A 81 -0.94 13.71 2.34
C PHE A 81 -0.08 12.83 3.24
N SER A 82 -0.51 12.69 4.50
CA SER A 82 0.09 11.74 5.43
C SER A 82 -0.93 11.24 6.44
N GLU A 83 -0.83 9.98 6.83
CA GLU A 83 -1.65 9.39 7.89
C GLU A 83 -0.86 8.39 8.72
N LEU A 84 -1.32 8.16 9.95
CA LEU A 84 -0.74 7.16 10.84
C LEU A 84 -1.49 5.84 10.72
N ALA A 85 -0.74 4.75 10.86
CA ALA A 85 -1.32 3.42 10.98
C ALA A 85 -0.46 2.55 11.89
N SER A 86 -1.08 1.55 12.53
CA SER A 86 -0.38 0.59 13.37
C SER A 86 -0.83 -0.84 13.16
N VAL A 87 -0.01 -1.79 13.58
CA VAL A 87 -0.28 -3.22 13.55
C VAL A 87 0.59 -3.95 14.57
N THR A 88 0.03 -4.96 15.22
CA THR A 88 0.84 -5.97 15.92
C THR A 88 1.11 -7.13 14.97
N ASP A 89 2.38 -7.41 14.69
CA ASP A 89 2.76 -8.45 13.72
C ASP A 89 2.70 -9.87 14.31
N ALA A 90 3.02 -10.87 13.49
CA ALA A 90 2.99 -12.29 13.88
C ALA A 90 3.98 -12.65 15.01
N ASN A 91 4.99 -11.82 15.25
CA ASN A 91 5.97 -11.99 16.32
C ASN A 91 5.54 -11.29 17.63
N GLY A 92 4.38 -10.61 17.63
CA GLY A 92 3.89 -9.84 18.77
C GLY A 92 4.47 -8.43 18.88
N SER A 93 5.34 -8.04 17.93
CA SER A 93 5.92 -6.70 17.90
C SER A 93 4.90 -5.68 17.40
N TYR A 94 4.84 -4.53 18.08
CA TYR A 94 3.94 -3.44 17.71
C TYR A 94 4.65 -2.48 16.77
N ASN A 95 4.05 -2.25 15.62
CA ASN A 95 4.57 -1.37 14.58
C ASN A 95 3.62 -0.20 14.41
N ILE A 96 4.14 1.02 14.40
CA ILE A 96 3.39 2.22 14.09
C ILE A 96 4.18 3.05 13.08
N ALA A 97 3.51 3.59 12.07
CA ALA A 97 4.16 4.28 10.97
C ALA A 97 3.32 5.42 10.43
N ILE A 98 4.01 6.44 9.90
CA ILE A 98 3.41 7.43 9.00
C ILE A 98 3.54 6.89 7.58
N LEU A 99 2.44 6.90 6.84
CA LEU A 99 2.41 6.76 5.39
C LEU A 99 2.27 8.16 4.80
N ALA A 100 3.29 8.63 4.09
CA ALA A 100 3.36 9.98 3.55
C ALA A 100 3.55 9.96 2.03
N TYR A 101 2.88 10.87 1.34
CA TYR A 101 2.84 10.94 -0.12
C TYR A 101 3.33 12.29 -0.65
N TRP A 102 4.23 12.26 -1.63
CA TRP A 102 4.71 13.45 -2.35
C TRP A 102 4.39 13.36 -3.84
N PRO A 103 4.14 14.50 -4.49
CA PRO A 103 3.74 14.54 -5.90
C PRO A 103 4.92 14.36 -6.87
N SER A 104 6.14 14.23 -6.35
CA SER A 104 7.34 13.87 -7.12
C SER A 104 8.50 13.47 -6.20
N GLN A 105 9.48 12.76 -6.77
CA GLN A 105 10.77 12.45 -6.15
C GLN A 105 11.56 13.72 -5.83
N GLU A 106 11.49 14.74 -6.69
CA GLU A 106 12.14 16.04 -6.46
C GLU A 106 11.63 16.70 -5.17
N THR A 107 10.31 16.69 -4.95
CA THR A 107 9.71 17.25 -3.73
C THR A 107 10.11 16.44 -2.49
N TYR A 108 10.16 15.11 -2.59
CA TYR A 108 10.62 14.25 -1.49
C TYR A 108 12.11 14.48 -1.14
N GLU A 109 12.98 14.63 -2.14
CA GLU A 109 14.40 14.93 -1.93
C GLU A 109 14.62 16.34 -1.32
N SER A 110 13.82 17.31 -1.77
CA SER A 110 13.81 18.65 -1.20
C SER A 110 13.36 18.62 0.26
N TRP A 111 12.31 17.86 0.58
CA TRP A 111 11.85 17.63 1.96
C TRP A 111 12.95 17.03 2.83
N ASN A 112 13.62 15.98 2.37
CA ASN A 112 14.71 15.33 3.09
C ASN A 112 15.80 16.32 3.50
N THR A 113 16.13 17.23 2.59
CA THR A 113 17.17 18.25 2.77
C THR A 113 16.70 19.36 3.71
N VAL A 114 15.53 19.96 3.45
CA VAL A 114 15.02 21.11 4.22
C VAL A 114 14.64 20.72 5.65
N SER A 115 14.05 19.54 5.84
CA SER A 115 13.65 19.05 7.17
C SER A 115 14.81 18.48 7.99
N ASN A 116 15.98 18.26 7.38
CA ASN A 116 17.10 17.48 7.94
C ASN A 116 16.72 16.02 8.29
N PHE A 117 15.62 15.49 7.75
CA PHE A 117 15.20 14.12 8.02
C PHE A 117 16.28 13.10 7.66
N ARG A 118 16.93 13.24 6.50
CA ARG A 118 18.01 12.34 6.07
C ARG A 118 19.14 12.28 7.10
N SER A 119 19.60 13.46 7.55
CA SER A 119 20.71 13.54 8.50
C SER A 119 20.35 12.93 9.85
N TRP A 120 19.12 13.16 10.33
CA TRP A 120 18.59 12.48 11.52
C TRP A 120 18.54 10.97 11.34
N TRP A 121 17.96 10.49 10.23
CA TRP A 121 17.84 9.06 9.94
C TRP A 121 19.20 8.36 9.88
N GLU A 122 20.20 8.97 9.22
CA GLU A 122 21.57 8.46 9.14
C GLU A 122 22.27 8.46 10.50
N SER A 123 21.92 9.39 11.41
CA SER A 123 22.48 9.44 12.77
C SER A 123 21.93 8.38 13.73
N LEU A 124 20.87 7.65 13.38
CA LEU A 124 20.32 6.60 14.23
C LEU A 124 21.36 5.49 14.42
N ASP A 125 21.82 5.33 15.66
CA ASP A 125 22.74 4.27 16.04
C ASP A 125 21.95 3.04 16.50
N ALA A 126 22.02 1.97 15.70
CA ALA A 126 21.30 0.74 15.94
C ALA A 126 21.65 0.06 17.27
N GLU A 127 22.90 0.21 17.76
CA GLU A 127 23.34 -0.45 18.99
C GLU A 127 22.66 0.13 20.24
N ASN A 128 22.31 1.42 20.17
CA ASN A 128 21.78 2.20 21.28
C ASN A 128 20.28 2.51 21.18
N GLN A 129 19.60 2.13 20.09
CA GLN A 129 18.15 2.28 19.99
C GLN A 129 17.43 1.33 20.95
N GLN A 130 16.38 1.83 21.61
CA GLN A 130 15.51 1.04 22.48
C GLN A 130 14.44 0.25 21.70
N HIS A 131 14.18 0.64 20.46
CA HIS A 131 13.18 0.06 19.56
C HIS A 131 13.70 0.11 18.12
N GLY A 132 13.06 -0.64 17.22
CA GLY A 132 13.42 -0.65 15.82
C GLY A 132 12.87 0.56 15.07
N TRP A 133 13.55 1.00 14.02
CA TRP A 133 13.05 1.98 13.05
C TRP A 133 13.06 1.38 11.65
N PHE A 134 12.09 1.74 10.82
CA PHE A 134 12.08 1.35 9.42
C PHE A 134 11.69 2.51 8.49
N LEU A 135 12.34 2.54 7.32
CA LEU A 135 12.10 3.48 6.23
C LEU A 135 11.93 2.69 4.94
N GLU A 136 10.72 2.71 4.40
CA GLU A 136 10.34 2.03 3.16
C GLU A 136 9.78 3.07 2.18
N VAL A 137 10.51 3.37 1.10
CA VAL A 137 10.15 4.42 0.13
C VAL A 137 9.97 3.84 -1.25
N PHE A 138 8.89 4.24 -1.91
CA PHE A 138 8.49 3.81 -3.23
C PHE A 138 8.31 5.02 -4.13
N SER A 139 8.94 5.01 -5.31
CA SER A 139 8.84 6.10 -6.28
C SER A 139 8.46 5.63 -7.69
N PRO A 140 7.27 5.04 -7.90
CA PRO A 140 6.87 4.61 -9.23
C PRO A 140 6.65 5.82 -10.14
N THR A 141 6.96 5.63 -11.42
CA THR A 141 6.46 6.49 -12.49
C THR A 141 4.96 6.27 -12.68
N THR A 142 4.25 7.26 -13.21
CA THR A 142 2.77 7.22 -13.34
C THR A 142 2.26 6.11 -14.28
N ASP A 143 3.11 5.55 -15.14
CA ASP A 143 2.79 4.37 -15.96
C ASP A 143 2.86 3.05 -15.17
N ARG A 144 3.52 3.03 -14.01
CA ARG A 144 3.76 1.85 -13.16
C ARG A 144 2.90 1.83 -11.90
N PHE A 145 1.80 2.56 -11.95
CA PHE A 145 0.93 2.83 -10.82
C PHE A 145 -0.54 2.78 -11.28
N GLU A 146 -1.42 2.20 -10.47
CA GLU A 146 -2.85 2.22 -10.71
C GLU A 146 -3.63 2.42 -9.41
N THR A 147 -4.81 3.04 -9.51
CA THR A 147 -5.74 3.19 -8.39
C THR A 147 -7.14 2.77 -8.81
N VAL A 148 -7.90 2.24 -7.85
CA VAL A 148 -9.35 2.05 -7.99
C VAL A 148 -10.04 2.37 -6.68
N ALA A 149 -11.21 3.01 -6.75
CA ALA A 149 -12.04 3.33 -5.60
C ALA A 149 -13.53 3.09 -5.91
N SER A 150 -14.31 2.70 -4.89
CA SER A 150 -15.74 2.46 -5.02
C SER A 150 -16.59 3.73 -5.15
N ASP A 151 -16.05 4.90 -4.77
CA ASP A 151 -16.74 6.19 -4.81
C ASP A 151 -15.76 7.29 -5.26
N GLU A 152 -16.25 8.24 -6.05
CA GLU A 152 -15.45 9.35 -6.58
C GLU A 152 -14.88 10.24 -5.47
N LYS A 153 -15.47 10.28 -4.27
CA LYS A 153 -15.08 11.10 -3.12
C LYS A 153 -14.05 10.44 -2.22
N VAL A 154 -13.70 9.17 -2.46
CA VAL A 154 -12.64 8.51 -1.70
C VAL A 154 -11.31 9.22 -1.96
N LEU A 155 -10.75 9.77 -0.89
CA LEU A 155 -9.46 10.45 -0.87
C LEU A 155 -8.58 9.70 0.12
N GLU A 156 -7.86 8.71 -0.39
CA GLU A 156 -7.00 7.82 0.37
C GLU A 156 -5.66 7.66 -0.36
N GLY A 157 -4.56 7.62 0.39
CA GLY A 157 -3.22 7.47 -0.18
C GLY A 157 -2.91 8.48 -1.29
N ALA A 158 -2.47 7.99 -2.45
CA ALA A 158 -2.11 8.86 -3.58
C ALA A 158 -3.31 9.61 -4.16
N ALA A 159 -4.55 9.16 -3.94
CA ALA A 159 -5.74 9.87 -4.42
C ALA A 159 -5.87 11.28 -3.81
N CYS A 160 -5.22 11.55 -2.67
CA CYS A 160 -5.15 12.89 -2.09
C CYS A 160 -4.33 13.88 -2.93
N MET A 161 -3.53 13.40 -3.90
CA MET A 161 -2.73 14.22 -4.82
C MET A 161 -3.35 14.34 -6.23
N ARG A 162 -4.53 13.75 -6.44
CA ARG A 162 -5.19 13.76 -7.74
C ARG A 162 -5.73 15.15 -8.07
N GLU A 163 -5.76 15.49 -9.35
CA GLU A 163 -6.49 16.65 -9.84
C GLU A 163 -8.01 16.45 -9.72
N LYS A 164 -8.48 15.24 -10.08
CA LYS A 164 -9.89 14.84 -10.02
C LYS A 164 -10.05 13.32 -10.00
N ALA A 165 -11.25 12.84 -9.69
CA ALA A 165 -11.67 11.48 -10.02
C ALA A 165 -11.97 11.36 -11.53
N SER A 166 -11.84 10.15 -12.09
CA SER A 166 -12.35 9.84 -13.42
C SER A 166 -13.89 9.84 -13.47
N GLY A 167 -14.47 9.70 -14.67
CA GLY A 167 -15.81 9.12 -14.77
C GLY A 167 -15.81 7.63 -14.38
N PRO A 168 -16.97 6.95 -14.37
CA PRO A 168 -17.05 5.49 -14.21
C PRO A 168 -16.13 4.75 -15.19
N ILE A 169 -15.28 3.86 -14.69
CA ILE A 169 -14.29 3.16 -15.51
C ILE A 169 -14.76 1.77 -15.98
N LEU A 170 -14.22 1.32 -17.11
CA LEU A 170 -14.49 -0.02 -17.68
C LEU A 170 -13.68 -1.13 -16.96
N GLU A 171 -12.41 -0.88 -16.67
CA GLU A 171 -11.45 -1.92 -16.29
C GLU A 171 -11.51 -2.28 -14.80
N HIS A 172 -12.62 -2.88 -14.35
CA HIS A 172 -12.76 -3.37 -12.98
C HIS A 172 -13.66 -4.62 -12.86
N VAL A 173 -13.53 -5.37 -11.75
CA VAL A 173 -14.42 -6.51 -11.38
C VAL A 173 -14.35 -7.70 -12.36
N TYR A 174 -13.20 -7.88 -13.00
CA TYR A 174 -12.82 -9.12 -13.68
C TYR A 174 -11.35 -9.45 -13.39
N TRP A 175 -11.00 -10.74 -13.45
CA TRP A 175 -9.62 -11.15 -13.18
C TRP A 175 -8.67 -10.61 -14.25
N GLY A 176 -7.72 -9.79 -13.82
CA GLY A 176 -6.80 -9.08 -14.72
C GLY A 176 -7.09 -7.60 -14.88
N SER A 177 -8.22 -7.10 -14.36
CA SER A 177 -8.56 -5.68 -14.51
C SER A 177 -7.51 -4.75 -13.87
N MET A 178 -6.94 -5.14 -12.72
CA MET A 178 -5.81 -4.43 -12.09
C MET A 178 -4.67 -4.18 -13.08
N ARG A 179 -4.28 -5.22 -13.84
CA ARG A 179 -3.26 -5.13 -14.87
C ARG A 179 -3.69 -4.21 -16.00
N ASP A 180 -4.94 -4.32 -16.46
CA ASP A 180 -5.45 -3.49 -17.56
C ASP A 180 -5.56 -2.01 -17.20
N ARG A 181 -5.68 -1.66 -15.91
CA ARG A 181 -5.63 -0.27 -15.42
C ARG A 181 -4.24 0.33 -15.37
N MET A 182 -3.19 -0.50 -15.39
CA MET A 182 -1.82 -0.05 -15.25
C MET A 182 -1.21 0.29 -16.61
N PRO A 183 -0.82 1.56 -16.86
CA PRO A 183 -0.46 1.97 -18.22
C PRO A 183 0.71 1.21 -18.85
N ILE A 184 1.74 0.86 -18.08
CA ILE A 184 2.90 0.07 -18.55
C ILE A 184 2.50 -1.31 -19.08
N CYS A 185 1.39 -1.86 -18.58
CA CYS A 185 0.89 -3.18 -18.99
C CYS A 185 0.24 -3.18 -20.38
N GLN A 186 0.15 -2.03 -21.06
CA GLN A 186 -0.19 -1.98 -22.48
C GLN A 186 0.91 -2.59 -23.36
N THR A 187 2.18 -2.44 -22.94
CA THR A 187 3.34 -2.76 -23.78
C THR A 187 4.36 -3.71 -23.11
N ASP A 188 4.31 -3.88 -21.79
CA ASP A 188 5.22 -4.72 -21.03
C ASP A 188 4.46 -5.73 -20.14
N ALA A 189 4.96 -6.97 -20.06
CA ALA A 189 4.41 -7.99 -19.18
C ALA A 189 4.78 -7.77 -17.69
N VAL A 190 5.76 -6.90 -17.42
CA VAL A 190 6.33 -6.54 -16.11
C VAL A 190 6.70 -7.76 -15.26
N PRO A 191 7.58 -8.66 -15.74
CA PRO A 191 7.95 -9.88 -15.02
C PRO A 191 8.67 -9.53 -13.71
N GLY A 192 8.22 -10.10 -12.60
CA GLY A 192 8.85 -9.91 -11.30
C GLY A 192 10.03 -10.85 -11.05
N ASP A 193 10.84 -10.53 -10.05
CA ASP A 193 11.93 -11.39 -9.59
C ASP A 193 11.39 -12.46 -8.62
N THR A 194 10.93 -13.57 -9.20
CA THR A 194 10.44 -14.75 -8.47
C THR A 194 11.57 -15.63 -7.93
N THR A 195 12.83 -15.28 -8.20
CA THR A 195 13.97 -16.06 -7.71
C THR A 195 14.36 -15.60 -6.30
N ASN A 196 14.51 -16.55 -5.38
CA ASN A 196 15.10 -16.30 -4.05
C ASN A 196 16.62 -16.14 -4.16
N SER A 197 17.08 -15.24 -5.03
CA SER A 197 18.49 -14.96 -5.31
C SER A 197 19.10 -13.93 -4.36
N ALA A 198 18.30 -13.35 -3.45
CA ALA A 198 18.82 -12.43 -2.45
C ALA A 198 19.85 -13.12 -1.55
N ALA A 199 20.95 -12.42 -1.28
CA ALA A 199 21.95 -12.88 -0.33
C ALA A 199 21.26 -13.15 1.02
N GLN A 200 21.17 -14.43 1.39
CA GLN A 200 20.58 -14.83 2.66
C GLN A 200 21.40 -14.19 3.78
N GLN A 201 20.74 -13.41 4.62
CA GLN A 201 21.38 -12.87 5.80
C GLN A 201 21.05 -13.81 6.97
N SER A 202 22.08 -14.47 7.51
CA SER A 202 21.94 -15.30 8.70
C SER A 202 22.21 -14.46 9.95
N GLY A 203 21.39 -14.65 10.97
CA GLY A 203 21.56 -14.04 12.29
C GLY A 203 20.57 -12.92 12.61
N CYS A 204 20.60 -12.51 13.87
CA CYS A 204 19.71 -11.50 14.43
C CYS A 204 19.95 -10.12 13.78
N THR A 205 18.88 -9.45 13.36
CA THR A 205 18.93 -8.06 12.83
C THR A 205 18.71 -7.02 13.92
N LEU A 206 18.33 -7.43 15.13
CA LEU A 206 18.26 -6.53 16.28
C LEU A 206 19.61 -5.86 16.48
N ARG A 207 19.57 -4.57 16.80
CA ARG A 207 20.76 -3.70 16.96
C ARG A 207 21.64 -3.54 15.71
N ARG A 208 21.10 -3.75 14.51
CA ARG A 208 21.83 -3.54 13.24
C ARG A 208 21.08 -2.58 12.33
N ARG A 209 21.82 -1.83 11.51
CA ARG A 209 21.28 -1.14 10.34
C ARG A 209 21.40 -2.07 9.14
N VAL A 210 20.27 -2.40 8.51
CA VAL A 210 20.19 -3.33 7.39
C VAL A 210 19.51 -2.66 6.21
N ARG A 211 20.20 -2.67 5.07
CA ARG A 211 19.72 -2.19 3.78
C ARG A 211 19.27 -3.37 2.93
N VAL A 212 18.01 -3.42 2.53
CA VAL A 212 17.51 -4.46 1.62
C VAL A 212 17.61 -3.93 0.17
N PRO A 213 18.26 -4.65 -0.76
CA PRO A 213 18.35 -4.22 -2.15
C PRO A 213 16.96 -4.24 -2.81
N GLY A 214 16.71 -3.27 -3.70
CA GLY A 214 15.49 -3.23 -4.50
C GLY A 214 15.39 -4.42 -5.46
N ARG A 215 14.17 -4.83 -5.79
CA ARG A 215 13.87 -5.99 -6.65
C ARG A 215 13.22 -5.57 -7.95
N GLN A 216 13.44 -6.32 -9.03
CA GLN A 216 12.83 -5.99 -10.31
C GLN A 216 11.32 -6.23 -10.28
N ASN A 217 10.54 -5.20 -10.63
CA ASN A 217 9.08 -5.22 -10.69
C ASN A 217 8.42 -5.73 -9.39
N LEU A 218 9.00 -5.37 -8.23
CA LEU A 218 8.37 -5.61 -6.93
C LEU A 218 6.99 -4.94 -6.93
N VAL A 219 5.98 -5.66 -6.46
CA VAL A 219 4.61 -5.13 -6.40
C VAL A 219 4.25 -4.79 -4.97
N VAL A 220 3.82 -3.55 -4.76
CA VAL A 220 3.26 -3.09 -3.50
C VAL A 220 1.78 -2.83 -3.73
N ILE A 221 0.93 -3.43 -2.90
CA ILE A 221 -0.51 -3.14 -2.87
C ILE A 221 -0.88 -2.58 -1.51
N ARG A 222 -1.59 -1.45 -1.53
CA ARG A 222 -2.32 -0.92 -0.39
C ARG A 222 -3.81 -1.00 -0.70
N SER A 223 -4.55 -1.86 -0.01
CA SER A 223 -5.98 -2.07 -0.21
C SER A 223 -6.75 -1.76 1.08
N GLY A 224 -7.54 -0.70 1.06
CA GLY A 224 -8.21 -0.16 2.25
C GLY A 224 -9.71 -0.31 2.26
N GLN A 225 -10.25 -0.28 3.47
CA GLN A 225 -11.66 -0.37 3.80
C GLN A 225 -11.98 0.73 4.82
N ASP A 226 -12.93 1.60 4.48
CA ASP A 226 -13.46 2.65 5.34
C ASP A 226 -14.97 2.43 5.53
N TRP A 227 -15.34 2.02 6.74
CA TRP A 227 -16.74 1.84 7.14
C TRP A 227 -17.23 2.91 8.12
N SER A 228 -16.43 3.94 8.40
CA SER A 228 -16.73 5.00 9.37
C SER A 228 -18.02 5.77 9.07
N ASN A 229 -18.36 5.89 7.79
CA ASN A 229 -19.53 6.62 7.31
C ASN A 229 -20.62 5.68 6.76
N THR A 230 -20.56 4.39 7.09
CA THR A 230 -21.59 3.44 6.66
C THR A 230 -22.90 3.66 7.40
N ARG A 231 -24.02 3.31 6.75
CA ARG A 231 -25.33 3.24 7.44
C ARG A 231 -25.24 2.25 8.62
N PRO A 232 -25.97 2.46 9.74
CA PRO A 232 -25.87 1.57 10.91
C PRO A 232 -26.07 0.07 10.61
N GLU A 233 -27.01 -0.26 9.71
CA GLU A 233 -27.25 -1.64 9.28
C GLU A 233 -26.09 -2.20 8.46
N GLU A 234 -25.50 -1.36 7.60
CA GLU A 234 -24.35 -1.71 6.77
C GLU A 234 -23.08 -1.86 7.61
N HIS A 235 -22.88 -0.99 8.60
CA HIS A 235 -21.76 -1.07 9.55
C HIS A 235 -21.70 -2.44 10.23
N LYS A 236 -22.83 -2.86 10.80
CA LYS A 236 -22.95 -4.19 11.41
C LYS A 236 -22.74 -5.29 10.39
N LEU A 237 -23.34 -5.16 9.19
CA LEU A 237 -23.18 -6.14 8.14
C LEU A 237 -21.71 -6.31 7.73
N TYR A 238 -20.95 -5.23 7.61
CA TYR A 238 -19.52 -5.28 7.28
C TYR A 238 -18.74 -6.05 8.35
N LEU A 239 -18.91 -5.69 9.62
CA LEU A 239 -18.22 -6.34 10.73
C LEU A 239 -18.60 -7.82 10.86
N ASP A 240 -19.87 -8.17 10.69
CA ASP A 240 -20.36 -9.53 10.87
C ASP A 240 -20.05 -10.44 9.68
N THR A 241 -19.84 -9.89 8.47
CA THR A 241 -19.77 -10.71 7.24
C THR A 241 -18.57 -10.44 6.34
N MET A 242 -18.13 -9.20 6.18
CA MET A 242 -17.04 -8.83 5.26
C MET A 242 -15.68 -8.81 5.92
N GLN A 243 -15.59 -8.29 7.14
CA GLN A 243 -14.32 -8.17 7.86
C GLN A 243 -13.69 -9.53 8.21
N PRO A 244 -14.45 -10.57 8.63
CA PRO A 244 -13.85 -11.86 8.99
C PRO A 244 -13.06 -12.55 7.85
N PRO A 245 -13.60 -12.74 6.62
CA PRO A 245 -12.82 -13.33 5.53
C PRO A 245 -11.65 -12.43 5.09
N LEU A 246 -11.77 -11.10 5.24
CA LEU A 246 -10.65 -10.19 5.01
C LEU A 246 -9.50 -10.46 5.98
N ILE A 247 -9.78 -10.53 7.28
CA ILE A 247 -8.78 -10.83 8.31
C ILE A 247 -8.15 -12.21 8.07
N GLU A 248 -8.94 -13.22 7.70
CA GLU A 248 -8.44 -14.55 7.35
C GLU A 248 -7.47 -14.49 6.17
N GLY A 249 -7.82 -13.75 5.11
CA GLY A 249 -6.97 -13.58 3.94
C GLY A 249 -5.66 -12.84 4.24
N MET A 250 -5.71 -11.76 5.01
CA MET A 250 -4.51 -11.03 5.41
C MET A 250 -3.63 -11.84 6.36
N THR A 251 -4.23 -12.61 7.27
CA THR A 251 -3.52 -13.54 8.17
C THR A 251 -2.79 -14.62 7.38
N PHE A 252 -3.45 -15.22 6.37
CA PHE A 252 -2.80 -16.16 5.47
C PHE A 252 -1.61 -15.54 4.74
N LEU A 253 -1.75 -14.33 4.19
CA LEU A 253 -0.63 -13.64 3.53
C LEU A 253 0.53 -13.35 4.48
N ARG A 254 0.23 -12.97 5.73
CA ARG A 254 1.23 -12.70 6.76
C ARG A 254 2.01 -13.96 7.16
N ASP A 255 1.30 -15.07 7.36
CA ASP A 255 1.88 -16.27 7.98
C ASP A 255 2.40 -17.29 6.95
N GLN A 256 1.80 -17.33 5.75
CA GLN A 256 2.04 -18.33 4.70
C GLN A 256 2.29 -17.70 3.32
N GLY A 257 2.27 -16.37 3.20
CA GLY A 257 2.38 -15.67 1.92
C GLY A 257 3.70 -15.90 1.17
N ARG A 258 4.78 -16.23 1.88
CA ARG A 258 6.12 -16.44 1.27
C ARG A 258 6.10 -17.53 0.21
N GLU A 259 5.32 -18.59 0.40
CA GLU A 259 5.23 -19.72 -0.54
C GLU A 259 4.56 -19.34 -1.87
N ILE A 260 3.81 -18.24 -1.89
CA ILE A 260 3.07 -17.75 -3.06
C ILE A 260 3.59 -16.39 -3.54
N GLY A 261 4.79 -15.98 -3.11
CA GLY A 261 5.44 -14.76 -3.58
C GLY A 261 5.10 -13.49 -2.81
N CYS A 262 4.37 -13.56 -1.69
CA CYS A 262 4.14 -12.41 -0.80
C CYS A 262 5.24 -12.35 0.27
N HIS A 263 6.11 -11.34 0.20
CA HIS A 263 7.23 -11.14 1.12
C HIS A 263 6.82 -10.59 2.48
N SER A 264 5.79 -9.74 2.51
CA SER A 264 5.29 -9.09 3.71
C SER A 264 3.82 -8.74 3.53
N CYS A 265 3.02 -8.92 4.57
CA CYS A 265 1.64 -8.46 4.62
C CYS A 265 1.32 -7.89 5.99
N ARG A 266 0.83 -6.65 6.03
CA ARG A 266 0.38 -5.95 7.23
C ARG A 266 -1.07 -5.52 7.04
N LEU A 267 -1.98 -6.05 7.87
CA LEU A 267 -3.32 -5.46 8.00
C LEU A 267 -3.22 -4.39 9.08
N MET A 268 -3.17 -3.12 8.66
CA MET A 268 -2.94 -1.99 9.53
C MET A 268 -4.24 -1.27 9.85
N ASP A 269 -4.37 -0.88 11.10
CA ASP A 269 -5.41 0.00 11.59
C ASP A 269 -4.97 1.46 11.41
N ILE A 270 -5.86 2.32 10.92
CA ILE A 270 -5.60 3.76 10.93
C ILE A 270 -5.53 4.24 12.37
N VAL A 271 -4.63 5.18 12.65
CA VAL A 271 -4.40 5.74 13.98
C VAL A 271 -4.74 7.23 13.97
N ASP A 272 -5.37 7.70 15.04
CA ASP A 272 -5.64 9.12 15.24
C ASP A 272 -4.33 9.91 15.42
N ASN A 273 -4.24 11.06 14.75
CA ASN A 273 -3.01 11.85 14.70
C ASN A 273 -2.66 12.57 16.02
N ASP A 274 -3.62 12.72 16.92
CA ASP A 274 -3.45 13.45 18.18
C ASP A 274 -3.36 12.48 19.37
N THR A 275 -4.16 11.41 19.38
CA THR A 275 -4.17 10.45 20.50
C THR A 275 -3.25 9.25 20.28
N TYR A 276 -2.84 8.98 19.04
CA TYR A 276 -2.13 7.76 18.64
C TYR A 276 -2.89 6.46 18.95
N GLU A 277 -4.21 6.55 19.14
CA GLU A 277 -5.09 5.40 19.30
C GLU A 277 -5.65 4.93 17.96
N VAL A 278 -5.99 3.64 17.88
CA VAL A 278 -6.61 3.04 16.69
C VAL A 278 -7.96 3.69 16.41
N ALA A 279 -8.09 4.25 15.20
CA ALA A 279 -9.36 4.62 14.60
C ALA A 279 -10.12 3.34 14.24
N LYS A 280 -11.28 3.15 14.87
CA LYS A 280 -11.98 1.85 14.87
C LYS A 280 -12.53 1.42 13.51
N ASP A 281 -12.65 2.35 12.55
CA ASP A 281 -13.46 2.12 11.35
C ASP A 281 -12.73 2.25 10.01
N ARG A 282 -11.40 2.26 10.03
CA ARG A 282 -10.56 2.33 8.83
C ARG A 282 -9.36 1.41 8.95
N THR A 283 -9.22 0.49 8.00
CA THR A 283 -8.07 -0.43 7.91
C THR A 283 -7.55 -0.50 6.48
N PHE A 284 -6.32 -0.97 6.32
CA PHE A 284 -5.82 -1.38 5.01
C PHE A 284 -4.85 -2.56 5.09
N GLY A 285 -4.92 -3.44 4.10
CA GLY A 285 -3.87 -4.42 3.83
C GLY A 285 -2.75 -3.76 3.03
N LEU A 286 -1.52 -3.85 3.53
CA LEU A 286 -0.30 -3.44 2.85
C LEU A 286 0.58 -4.67 2.62
N ALA A 287 0.70 -5.08 1.36
CA ALA A 287 1.40 -6.31 1.00
C ALA A 287 2.44 -6.10 -0.11
N TYR A 288 3.57 -6.77 0.05
CA TYR A 288 4.71 -6.72 -0.87
C TYR A 288 4.85 -8.07 -1.57
N TRP A 289 4.89 -8.05 -2.89
CA TRP A 289 4.85 -9.23 -3.74
C TRP A 289 6.04 -9.24 -4.70
N ASP A 290 6.56 -10.43 -4.97
CA ASP A 290 7.66 -10.65 -5.91
C ASP A 290 7.32 -10.22 -7.35
N SER A 291 6.04 -10.24 -7.71
CA SER A 291 5.56 -10.01 -9.06
C SER A 291 4.06 -9.69 -9.11
N LEU A 292 3.64 -8.99 -10.17
CA LEU A 292 2.23 -8.74 -10.44
C LEU A 292 1.47 -10.05 -10.69
N GLY A 293 2.14 -11.04 -11.30
CA GLY A 293 1.57 -12.36 -11.57
C GLY A 293 1.23 -13.15 -10.31
N SER A 294 2.07 -13.08 -9.26
CA SER A 294 1.80 -13.74 -7.97
C SER A 294 0.58 -13.13 -7.28
N LEU A 295 0.47 -11.80 -7.24
CA LEU A 295 -0.71 -11.10 -6.73
C LEU A 295 -1.99 -11.44 -7.54
N GLU A 296 -1.90 -11.44 -8.87
CA GLU A 296 -3.01 -11.85 -9.75
C GLU A 296 -3.41 -13.33 -9.51
N LYS A 297 -2.45 -14.21 -9.27
CA LYS A 297 -2.70 -15.63 -9.01
C LYS A 297 -3.39 -15.83 -7.67
N TRP A 298 -2.90 -15.20 -6.61
CA TRP A 298 -3.54 -15.26 -5.29
C TRP A 298 -4.97 -14.74 -5.35
N SER A 299 -5.17 -13.57 -5.95
CA SER A 299 -6.50 -12.96 -6.04
C SER A 299 -7.48 -13.81 -6.85
N ARG A 300 -7.04 -14.43 -7.96
CA ARG A 300 -7.91 -15.23 -8.84
C ARG A 300 -8.15 -16.65 -8.35
N GLU A 301 -7.20 -17.28 -7.68
CA GLU A 301 -7.21 -18.74 -7.43
C GLU A 301 -7.25 -19.12 -5.95
N HIS A 302 -6.76 -18.27 -5.05
CA HIS A 302 -6.62 -18.67 -3.65
C HIS A 302 -7.96 -18.58 -2.91
N PRO A 303 -8.35 -19.62 -2.13
CA PRO A 303 -9.63 -19.65 -1.42
C PRO A 303 -9.87 -18.42 -0.53
N THR A 304 -8.83 -17.89 0.12
CA THR A 304 -9.00 -16.72 1.00
C THR A 304 -9.46 -15.48 0.25
N HIS A 305 -8.88 -15.15 -0.91
CA HIS A 305 -9.35 -14.01 -1.69
C HIS A 305 -10.67 -14.30 -2.40
N LEU A 306 -10.88 -15.52 -2.90
CA LEU A 306 -12.17 -15.94 -3.48
C LEU A 306 -13.32 -15.82 -2.48
N ASN A 307 -13.07 -16.11 -1.20
CA ASN A 307 -14.04 -15.91 -0.13
C ASN A 307 -14.32 -14.42 0.11
N ILE A 308 -13.31 -13.56 0.13
CA ILE A 308 -13.49 -12.10 0.25
C ILE A 308 -14.34 -11.58 -0.91
N PHE A 309 -13.95 -11.91 -2.14
CA PHE A 309 -14.63 -11.44 -3.36
C PHE A 309 -16.06 -11.97 -3.46
N GLY A 310 -16.27 -13.27 -3.23
CA GLY A 310 -17.59 -13.89 -3.23
C GLY A 310 -18.51 -13.34 -2.14
N THR A 311 -17.96 -12.99 -0.98
CA THR A 311 -18.72 -12.35 0.10
C THR A 311 -19.08 -10.91 -0.25
N PHE A 312 -18.16 -10.15 -0.88
CA PHE A 312 -18.46 -8.81 -1.37
C PHE A 312 -19.62 -8.79 -2.37
N LEU A 313 -19.66 -9.74 -3.32
CA LEU A 313 -20.77 -9.84 -4.26
C LEU A 313 -22.12 -10.11 -3.56
N LYS A 314 -22.14 -10.97 -2.53
CA LYS A 314 -23.33 -11.22 -1.71
C LYS A 314 -23.73 -9.98 -0.90
N TYR A 315 -22.74 -9.28 -0.36
CA TYR A 315 -22.90 -8.05 0.41
C TYR A 315 -23.51 -6.93 -0.44
N ALA A 316 -22.95 -6.65 -1.61
CA ALA A 316 -23.46 -5.65 -2.55
C ALA A 316 -24.89 -5.98 -3.00
N LYS A 317 -25.17 -7.25 -3.31
CA LYS A 317 -26.52 -7.71 -3.66
C LYS A 317 -27.52 -7.53 -2.51
N ARG A 318 -27.11 -7.79 -1.26
CA ARG A 318 -27.96 -7.60 -0.07
C ARG A 318 -28.34 -6.15 0.17
N LEU A 319 -27.52 -5.22 -0.30
CA LEU A 319 -27.73 -3.78 -0.20
C LEU A 319 -28.33 -3.17 -1.47
N ASP A 320 -28.83 -3.99 -2.40
CA ASP A 320 -29.35 -3.55 -3.71
C ASP A 320 -28.36 -2.65 -4.47
N ASN A 321 -27.06 -2.98 -4.38
CA ASN A 321 -25.93 -2.21 -4.91
C ASN A 321 -25.80 -0.77 -4.37
N ASN A 322 -26.52 -0.44 -3.30
CA ASN A 322 -26.44 0.82 -2.59
C ASN A 322 -25.45 0.71 -1.42
N VAL A 323 -24.18 0.53 -1.74
CA VAL A 323 -23.08 0.31 -0.79
C VAL A 323 -22.52 1.66 -0.33
N SER A 324 -22.51 1.93 0.98
CA SER A 324 -21.83 3.10 1.56
C SER A 324 -20.43 2.81 2.10
N LEU A 325 -20.05 1.54 2.18
CA LEU A 325 -18.68 1.09 2.43
C LEU A 325 -17.75 1.63 1.34
N ARG A 326 -16.68 2.31 1.76
CA ARG A 326 -15.66 2.82 0.86
C ARG A 326 -14.52 1.82 0.78
N LEU A 327 -14.27 1.35 -0.44
CA LEU A 327 -13.17 0.45 -0.75
C LEU A 327 -12.24 1.14 -1.72
N PHE A 328 -10.94 1.00 -1.52
CA PHE A 328 -9.96 1.43 -2.49
C PHE A 328 -8.78 0.49 -2.52
N HIS A 329 -8.04 0.54 -3.62
CA HIS A 329 -6.65 0.14 -3.56
C HIS A 329 -5.79 1.00 -4.48
N GLU A 330 -4.50 0.95 -4.19
CA GLU A 330 -3.45 1.44 -5.06
C GLU A 330 -2.38 0.34 -5.19
N VAL A 331 -1.89 0.13 -6.42
CA VAL A 331 -0.90 -0.90 -6.75
C VAL A 331 0.25 -0.25 -7.50
N LEU A 332 1.47 -0.49 -7.02
CA LEU A 332 2.72 0.06 -7.54
C LEU A 332 3.59 -1.11 -8.05
N VAL A 333 4.21 -0.98 -9.23
CA VAL A 333 5.14 -1.98 -9.79
C VAL A 333 6.52 -1.35 -10.01
N LEU A 334 7.45 -1.68 -9.13
CA LEU A 334 8.65 -0.87 -8.91
C LEU A 334 9.89 -1.51 -9.52
N LYS A 335 10.71 -0.71 -10.20
CA LYS A 335 12.09 -1.09 -10.57
C LYS A 335 13.01 -1.01 -9.34
N PRO A 336 14.19 -1.66 -9.35
CA PRO A 336 15.08 -1.67 -8.19
C PRO A 336 15.45 -0.28 -7.67
N GLU A 337 15.65 0.69 -8.55
CA GLU A 337 15.99 2.08 -8.24
C GLU A 337 14.82 2.90 -7.68
N GLN A 338 13.58 2.40 -7.80
CA GLN A 338 12.36 3.04 -7.30
C GLN A 338 11.99 2.56 -5.89
N GLN A 339 12.92 1.87 -5.21
CA GLN A 339 12.72 1.23 -3.92
C GLN A 339 13.85 1.63 -2.96
N PHE A 340 13.47 1.99 -1.74
CA PHE A 340 14.40 2.19 -0.64
C PHE A 340 13.88 1.44 0.59
N PHE A 341 14.63 0.45 1.07
CA PHE A 341 14.30 -0.30 2.28
C PHE A 341 15.46 -0.24 3.26
N GLU A 342 15.27 0.38 4.42
CA GLU A 342 16.25 0.37 5.49
C GLU A 342 15.60 0.16 6.85
N TYR A 343 16.24 -0.68 7.66
CA TYR A 343 15.76 -1.08 8.97
C TYR A 343 16.89 -0.89 9.98
N VAL A 344 16.60 -0.27 11.12
CA VAL A 344 17.55 0.01 12.19
C VAL A 344 17.04 -0.64 13.46
N GLY A 345 17.59 -1.78 13.83
CA GLY A 345 17.23 -2.48 15.07
C GLY A 345 15.90 -3.24 15.05
N CYS A 346 15.26 -3.42 13.89
CA CYS A 346 14.07 -4.26 13.73
C CYS A 346 14.39 -5.76 13.79
N HIS A 347 13.40 -6.60 14.11
CA HIS A 347 13.53 -8.06 14.00
C HIS A 347 13.53 -8.51 12.52
N GLU A 348 14.02 -9.73 12.28
CA GLU A 348 14.37 -10.22 10.93
C GLU A 348 13.17 -10.48 9.99
N LYS A 349 11.95 -10.34 10.52
CA LYS A 349 10.69 -10.53 9.78
C LYS A 349 9.97 -9.22 9.47
N THR A 350 10.54 -8.07 9.83
CA THR A 350 9.92 -6.76 9.59
C THR A 350 10.01 -6.38 8.12
N GLY A 351 8.87 -6.15 7.47
CA GLY A 351 8.84 -5.64 6.10
C GLY A 351 9.63 -6.54 5.13
N MET A 352 10.51 -5.93 4.35
CA MET A 352 11.36 -6.62 3.39
C MET A 352 12.59 -7.32 3.99
N LEU A 353 12.87 -7.19 5.31
CA LEU A 353 13.86 -8.07 5.97
C LEU A 353 13.45 -9.54 5.84
N ALA A 354 12.14 -9.82 5.86
CA ALA A 354 11.61 -11.17 5.64
C ALA A 354 12.03 -11.77 4.29
N SER A 355 12.36 -10.94 3.29
CA SER A 355 12.86 -11.40 1.98
C SER A 355 14.34 -11.80 1.99
N LEU A 356 15.08 -11.46 3.05
CA LEU A 356 16.48 -11.85 3.27
C LEU A 356 16.62 -13.06 4.22
N ALA A 357 15.59 -13.33 5.03
CA ALA A 357 15.55 -14.44 5.95
C ALA A 357 15.58 -15.78 5.18
N SER A 358 16.31 -16.76 5.70
CA SER A 358 16.40 -18.13 5.14
C SER A 358 15.03 -18.80 5.11
#